data_AF-D9VS81-F1
#
_entry.id   AF-D9VS81-F1
#
_cell.length_a   1.000
_cell.length_b   1.000
_cell.length_c   1.000
_cell.angle_alpha   90.00
_cell.angle_beta   90.00
_cell.angle_gamma   90.00
#
_symmetry.space_group_name_H-M   'P 1'
#
loop_
_entity.id
_entity.type
_entity.pdbx_description
1 polymer ?
#
loop_
_entity_poly.entity_id
_entity_poly.type
_entity_poly.pdbx_seq_one_letter_code
_entity_poly.pdbx_strand_id
1 'polypeptide(L)'
;MGARRLLRGGDPGRRGPPHRVRALLHPEESLDLKPLLRSRVLEDCLGKRPARIPVPVWANPYDTETARLDALLRDFGDSEWHTPVRLKWFEEERRRTHRTTVAGVIGHLLTVDGLIATALGLDDPLGPKAPPGGGPADRTEHFWNSSPYPVTRKVREPWRAQGHTLVRTVSFAGRGVAELAVDYGGFALPLGDAFLERAFECWVHAWDIAEAVDYPYEPPSGPHLHRMIDLAARLLPGALAGRRRSGLAAPARGLVAAGAPGRTLHLEIEGAGGGGWDIALDSPAAKPSREHTVAEVALDGLEFCQLAAGHISPEEAAVGQTGDREAIRDVLFAAASLSRL
;
A
#
# COMPACT_ATOMS: atom_id res chain seq x y z
N MET A 1 1.12 -77.55 -32.52
CA MET A 1 1.06 -78.96 -33.00
C MET A 1 2.05 -79.77 -32.17
N GLY A 2 1.60 -80.89 -31.56
CA GLY A 2 2.42 -82.00 -31.02
C GLY A 2 3.36 -81.66 -29.85
N ALA A 3 2.97 -81.79 -28.57
CA ALA A 3 2.73 -83.00 -27.79
C ALA A 3 4.00 -83.85 -27.49
N ARG A 4 4.29 -83.94 -26.16
CA ARG A 4 4.73 -85.13 -25.39
C ARG A 4 6.15 -85.66 -25.66
N ARG A 5 6.88 -86.30 -24.74
CA ARG A 5 6.89 -86.54 -23.27
C ARG A 5 8.13 -87.46 -23.05
N LEU A 6 8.52 -87.64 -21.78
CA LEU A 6 9.27 -88.78 -21.17
C LEU A 6 10.75 -88.51 -20.87
N LEU A 7 11.37 -88.95 -19.77
CA LEU A 7 10.98 -89.46 -18.43
C LEU A 7 12.31 -89.69 -17.67
N ARG A 8 12.27 -89.61 -16.33
CA ARG A 8 13.09 -90.26 -15.26
C ARG A 8 13.53 -89.19 -14.24
N GLY A 9 13.39 -89.32 -12.93
CA GLY A 9 13.04 -90.46 -12.08
C GLY A 9 14.03 -90.51 -10.90
N GLY A 10 13.53 -90.48 -9.65
CA GLY A 10 14.26 -90.63 -8.38
C GLY A 10 14.35 -89.32 -7.58
N ASP A 11 14.06 -89.21 -6.29
CA ASP A 11 13.73 -90.15 -5.20
C ASP A 11 13.07 -89.31 -4.05
N PRO A 12 12.18 -89.85 -3.19
CA PRO A 12 11.36 -89.10 -2.26
C PRO A 12 11.96 -89.07 -0.84
N GLY A 13 12.12 -87.89 -0.25
CA GLY A 13 12.44 -87.84 1.17
C GLY A 13 12.88 -86.50 1.69
N ARG A 14 11.91 -85.66 2.09
CA ARG A 14 11.96 -84.91 3.36
C ARG A 14 10.64 -84.18 3.58
N ARG A 15 9.91 -84.64 4.61
CA ARG A 15 8.72 -84.01 5.16
C ARG A 15 9.14 -82.66 5.79
N GLY A 16 8.77 -81.55 5.17
CA GLY A 16 8.72 -80.24 5.85
C GLY A 16 7.43 -80.14 6.68
N PRO A 17 7.46 -79.48 7.86
CA PRO A 17 6.28 -79.34 8.71
C PRO A 17 5.25 -78.40 8.06
N PRO A 18 3.96 -78.51 8.41
CA PRO A 18 2.92 -77.69 7.81
C PRO A 18 3.07 -76.22 8.26
N HIS A 19 3.09 -75.31 7.28
CA HIS A 19 2.99 -73.88 7.51
C HIS A 19 1.66 -73.56 8.20
N ARG A 20 1.72 -73.22 9.49
CA ARG A 20 0.65 -72.47 10.15
C ARG A 20 0.67 -71.05 9.60
N VAL A 21 -0.33 -70.68 8.82
CA VAL A 21 -0.63 -69.28 8.50
C VAL A 21 -1.06 -68.63 9.81
N ARG A 22 -0.14 -67.89 10.44
CA ARG A 22 -0.45 -67.06 11.60
C ARG A 22 -1.03 -65.76 11.05
N ALA A 23 -2.35 -65.61 11.15
CA ALA A 23 -3.00 -64.33 10.92
C ALA A 23 -2.38 -63.28 11.86
N LEU A 24 -1.68 -62.30 11.29
CA LEU A 24 -1.29 -61.07 11.99
C LEU A 24 -2.54 -60.18 12.04
N LEU A 25 -3.48 -60.52 12.93
CA LEU A 25 -4.46 -59.55 13.39
C LEU A 25 -3.72 -58.61 14.34
N HIS A 26 -3.28 -57.47 13.82
CA HIS A 26 -2.99 -56.33 14.67
C HIS A 26 -4.32 -55.94 15.34
N PRO A 27 -4.38 -55.79 16.68
CA PRO A 27 -5.55 -55.17 17.28
C PRO A 27 -5.69 -53.76 16.67
N GLU A 28 -6.89 -53.41 16.22
CA GLU A 28 -7.19 -52.05 15.77
C GLU A 28 -6.81 -51.09 16.90
N GLU A 29 -5.79 -50.27 16.67
CA GLU A 29 -5.48 -49.17 17.58
C GLU A 29 -6.70 -48.25 17.60
N SER A 30 -7.25 -48.00 18.79
CA SER A 30 -8.39 -47.10 18.96
C SER A 30 -8.05 -45.73 18.36
N LEU A 31 -8.92 -45.26 17.46
CA LEU A 31 -8.92 -43.90 16.91
C LEU A 31 -9.42 -42.86 17.92
N ASP A 32 -9.68 -43.25 19.17
CA ASP A 32 -10.12 -42.33 20.21
C ASP A 32 -9.02 -41.33 20.52
N LEU A 33 -9.28 -40.08 20.13
CA LEU A 33 -8.48 -38.93 20.52
C LEU A 33 -8.38 -38.92 22.05
N LYS A 34 -7.16 -38.92 22.58
CA LYS A 34 -6.95 -38.86 24.04
C LYS A 34 -7.80 -37.70 24.62
N PRO A 35 -8.53 -37.88 25.73
CA PRO A 35 -9.47 -36.89 26.26
C PRO A 35 -8.85 -35.49 26.48
N LEU A 36 -7.52 -35.41 26.64
CA LEU A 36 -6.75 -34.18 26.85
C LEU A 36 -5.98 -33.71 25.61
N LEU A 37 -6.09 -34.40 24.47
CA LEU A 37 -5.38 -34.03 23.25
C LEU A 37 -5.87 -32.69 22.71
N ARG A 38 -7.19 -32.45 22.73
CA ARG A 38 -7.78 -31.18 22.31
C ARG A 38 -7.29 -30.01 23.17
N SER A 39 -7.29 -30.16 24.49
CA SER A 39 -6.82 -29.12 25.42
C SER A 39 -5.32 -28.86 25.26
N ARG A 40 -4.49 -29.91 25.13
CA ARG A 40 -3.07 -29.77 24.84
C ARG A 40 -2.78 -29.12 23.49
N VAL A 41 -3.51 -29.47 22.44
CA VAL A 41 -3.37 -28.84 21.12
C VAL A 41 -3.78 -27.37 21.18
N LEU A 42 -4.87 -27.03 21.88
CA LEU A 42 -5.28 -25.64 22.07
C LEU A 42 -4.25 -24.85 22.90
N GLU A 43 -3.71 -25.44 23.96
CA GLU A 43 -2.65 -24.85 24.79
C GLU A 43 -1.35 -24.66 24.00
N ASP A 44 -0.95 -25.64 23.19
CA ASP A 44 0.19 -25.54 22.27
C ASP A 44 -0.06 -24.46 21.19
N CYS A 45 -1.27 -24.40 20.62
CA CYS A 45 -1.64 -23.40 19.62
C CYS A 45 -1.69 -22.00 20.22
N LEU A 46 -2.18 -21.83 21.45
CA LEU A 46 -2.22 -20.55 22.16
C LEU A 46 -0.83 -20.15 22.66
N GLY A 47 -0.01 -21.10 23.13
CA GLY A 47 1.38 -20.88 23.54
C GLY A 47 2.31 -20.57 22.35
N LYS A 48 2.00 -21.10 21.16
CA LYS A 48 2.70 -20.78 19.89
C LYS A 48 2.14 -19.53 19.20
N ARG A 49 1.00 -18.99 19.64
CA ARG A 49 0.46 -17.74 19.11
C ARG A 49 1.07 -16.59 19.91
N PRO A 50 2.17 -15.95 19.43
CA PRO A 50 2.65 -14.73 20.08
C PRO A 50 1.48 -13.77 20.20
N ALA A 51 1.41 -13.05 21.33
CA ALA A 51 0.38 -12.04 21.53
C ALA A 51 0.36 -11.14 20.28
N ARG A 52 -0.77 -11.13 19.57
CA ARG A 52 -0.93 -10.29 18.38
C ARG A 52 -0.92 -8.86 18.90
N ILE A 53 0.23 -8.20 18.81
CA ILE A 53 0.35 -6.78 19.15
C ILE A 53 -0.62 -6.06 18.20
N PRO A 54 -1.67 -5.41 18.71
CA PRO A 54 -2.66 -4.80 17.85
C PRO A 54 -2.01 -3.60 17.14
N VAL A 55 -1.98 -3.65 15.81
CA VAL A 55 -1.57 -2.52 14.98
C VAL A 55 -2.65 -1.43 15.10
N PRO A 56 -2.26 -0.16 15.30
CA PRO A 56 -3.22 0.94 15.32
C PRO A 56 -4.06 0.95 14.05
N VAL A 57 -5.36 1.22 14.20
CA VAL A 57 -6.31 1.11 13.08
C VAL A 57 -5.87 1.96 11.87
N TRP A 58 -5.32 3.16 12.09
CA TRP A 58 -4.81 4.06 11.06
C TRP A 58 -3.51 3.57 10.38
N ALA A 59 -2.75 2.68 11.01
CA ALA A 59 -1.52 2.10 10.46
C ALA A 59 -1.77 0.78 9.69
N ASN A 60 -2.95 0.16 9.83
CA ASN A 60 -3.28 -1.11 9.15
C ASN A 60 -3.12 -1.06 7.62
N PRO A 61 -3.50 0.02 6.90
CA PRO A 61 -3.29 0.09 5.46
C PRO A 61 -1.80 0.02 5.10
N TYR A 62 -0.94 0.75 5.81
CA TYR A 62 0.50 0.72 5.58
C TYR A 62 1.11 -0.66 5.80
N ASP A 63 0.79 -1.31 6.94
CA ASP A 63 1.23 -2.68 7.25
C ASP A 63 0.79 -3.68 6.16
N THR A 64 -0.43 -3.50 5.65
CA THR A 64 -0.99 -4.37 4.61
C THR A 64 -0.32 -4.16 3.26
N GLU A 65 -0.24 -2.91 2.77
CA GLU A 65 0.30 -2.64 1.43
C GLU A 65 1.80 -2.92 1.35
N THR A 66 2.56 -2.63 2.41
CA THR A 66 3.99 -3.01 2.48
C THR A 66 4.18 -4.52 2.49
N ALA A 67 3.34 -5.28 3.21
CA ALA A 67 3.39 -6.74 3.19
C ALA A 67 3.01 -7.33 1.82
N ARG A 68 2.03 -6.73 1.13
CA ARG A 68 1.63 -7.15 -0.23
C ARG A 68 2.74 -6.90 -1.24
N LEU A 69 3.37 -5.73 -1.19
CA LEU A 69 4.52 -5.42 -2.05
C LEU A 69 5.71 -6.33 -1.71
N ASP A 70 6.03 -6.58 -0.44
CA ASP A 70 7.10 -7.51 -0.05
C ASP A 70 6.84 -8.94 -0.57
N ALA A 71 5.58 -9.38 -0.61
CA ALA A 71 5.21 -10.66 -1.17
C ALA A 71 5.49 -10.72 -2.69
N LEU A 72 5.16 -9.68 -3.44
CA LEU A 72 5.52 -9.57 -4.87
C LEU A 72 7.03 -9.62 -5.07
N LEU A 73 7.78 -8.82 -4.30
CA LEU A 73 9.24 -8.71 -4.41
C LEU A 73 9.98 -9.98 -3.99
N ARG A 74 9.36 -10.84 -3.16
CA ARG A 74 9.99 -12.08 -2.68
C ARG A 74 10.29 -13.05 -3.81
N ASP A 75 9.48 -13.03 -4.87
CA ASP A 75 9.57 -13.98 -5.98
C ASP A 75 10.48 -13.49 -7.11
N PHE A 76 11.02 -12.26 -7.00
CA PHE A 76 11.88 -11.66 -8.01
C PHE A 76 13.29 -12.25 -7.99
N GLY A 77 13.77 -12.65 -9.18
CA GLY A 77 15.19 -12.92 -9.44
C GLY A 77 15.99 -11.62 -9.56
N ASP A 78 17.32 -11.73 -9.68
CA ASP A 78 18.21 -10.56 -9.70
C ASP A 78 17.96 -9.64 -10.93
N SER A 79 17.48 -10.20 -12.05
CA SER A 79 17.13 -9.45 -13.26
C SER A 79 15.94 -8.52 -13.07
N GLU A 80 14.90 -8.97 -12.37
CA GLU A 80 13.64 -8.26 -12.17
C GLU A 80 13.86 -6.97 -11.35
N TRP A 81 14.85 -6.95 -10.46
CA TRP A 81 15.25 -5.74 -9.73
C TRP A 81 15.78 -4.62 -10.64
N HIS A 82 16.20 -4.96 -11.85
CA HIS A 82 16.69 -4.03 -12.87
C HIS A 82 15.65 -3.74 -13.96
N THR A 83 14.44 -4.31 -13.87
CA THR A 83 13.34 -4.00 -14.80
C THR A 83 13.05 -2.50 -14.77
N PRO A 84 13.02 -1.82 -15.94
CA PRO A 84 12.73 -0.40 -16.01
C PRO A 84 11.30 -0.09 -15.54
N VAL A 85 11.17 0.87 -14.63
CA VAL A 85 9.87 1.40 -14.17
C VAL A 85 9.79 2.88 -14.56
N ARG A 86 8.62 3.33 -15.01
CA ARG A 86 8.36 4.74 -15.32
C ARG A 86 7.42 5.32 -14.28
N LEU A 87 7.99 6.06 -13.32
CA LEU A 87 7.22 6.83 -12.36
C LEU A 87 6.52 7.99 -13.05
N LYS A 88 5.34 8.35 -12.56
CA LYS A 88 4.46 9.40 -13.07
C LYS A 88 3.96 10.24 -11.90
N TRP A 89 3.92 11.56 -12.06
CA TRP A 89 3.30 12.49 -11.12
C TRP A 89 2.85 13.75 -11.88
N PHE A 90 2.16 14.68 -11.22
CA PHE A 90 1.65 15.90 -11.83
C PHE A 90 2.27 17.14 -11.19
N GLU A 91 2.83 18.02 -12.01
CA GLU A 91 3.52 19.23 -11.54
C GLU A 91 3.53 20.31 -12.64
N GLU A 92 3.21 21.55 -12.27
CA GLU A 92 3.12 22.71 -13.18
C GLU A 92 2.14 22.48 -14.35
N GLU A 93 0.90 22.07 -14.06
CA GLU A 93 -0.16 21.79 -15.06
C GLU A 93 0.18 20.68 -16.07
N ARG A 94 1.16 19.82 -15.78
CA ARG A 94 1.55 18.74 -16.68
C ARG A 94 2.00 17.49 -15.96
N ARG A 95 1.74 16.35 -16.59
CA ARG A 95 2.30 15.07 -16.15
C ARG A 95 3.81 15.06 -16.36
N ARG A 96 4.53 14.65 -15.32
CA ARG A 96 5.96 14.37 -15.30
C ARG A 96 6.20 12.88 -15.31
N THR A 97 7.37 12.48 -15.78
CA THR A 97 7.80 11.09 -15.70
C THR A 97 9.28 11.01 -15.40
N HIS A 98 9.67 9.98 -14.65
CA HIS A 98 11.07 9.64 -14.42
C HIS A 98 11.28 8.14 -14.67
N ARG A 99 12.38 7.78 -15.33
CA ARG A 99 12.75 6.38 -15.56
C ARG A 99 13.67 5.92 -14.43
N THR A 100 13.32 4.81 -13.81
CA THR A 100 14.13 4.16 -12.78
C THR A 100 14.03 2.64 -12.96
N THR A 101 14.42 1.87 -11.95
CA THR A 101 14.21 0.40 -11.91
C THR A 101 13.34 0.03 -10.72
N VAL A 102 12.90 -1.23 -10.65
CA VAL A 102 12.25 -1.78 -9.44
C VAL A 102 13.06 -1.46 -8.17
N ALA A 103 14.37 -1.70 -8.18
CA ALA A 103 15.23 -1.37 -7.04
C ALA A 103 15.26 0.14 -6.73
N GLY A 104 15.19 0.99 -7.76
CA GLY A 104 15.10 2.44 -7.59
C GLY A 104 13.77 2.89 -6.98
N VAL A 105 12.65 2.24 -7.32
CA VAL A 105 11.33 2.49 -6.69
C VAL A 105 11.32 2.09 -5.22
N ILE A 106 11.87 0.92 -4.87
CA ILE A 106 11.98 0.50 -3.47
C ILE A 106 12.91 1.43 -2.68
N GLY A 107 13.95 1.94 -3.33
CA GLY A 107 14.79 3.00 -2.77
C GLY A 107 14.03 4.29 -2.49
N HIS A 108 13.20 4.75 -3.44
CA HIS A 108 12.30 5.88 -3.24
C HIS A 108 11.42 5.65 -2.00
N LEU A 109 10.68 4.54 -1.93
CA LEU A 109 9.81 4.22 -0.79
C LEU A 109 10.56 4.22 0.55
N LEU A 110 11.72 3.55 0.62
CA LEU A 110 12.59 3.53 1.80
C LEU A 110 12.95 4.95 2.26
N THR A 111 13.33 5.81 1.32
CA THR A 111 13.85 7.13 1.67
C THR A 111 12.74 8.05 2.16
N VAL A 112 11.56 8.00 1.54
CA VAL A 112 10.43 8.85 1.92
C VAL A 112 9.77 8.35 3.21
N ASP A 113 9.70 7.05 3.46
CA ASP A 113 9.27 6.50 4.76
C ASP A 113 10.21 6.92 5.91
N GLY A 114 11.42 7.36 5.59
CA GLY A 114 12.34 8.03 6.52
C GLY A 114 11.78 9.30 7.16
N LEU A 115 10.82 10.00 6.52
CA LEU A 115 10.12 11.14 7.13
C LEU A 115 9.32 10.70 8.37
N ILE A 116 8.64 9.55 8.28
CA ILE A 116 7.93 8.97 9.41
C ILE A 116 8.91 8.45 10.46
N ALA A 117 10.00 7.80 10.02
CA ALA A 117 11.02 7.30 10.94
C ALA A 117 11.60 8.41 11.82
N THR A 118 12.01 9.52 11.20
CA THR A 118 12.61 10.66 11.91
C THR A 118 11.61 11.37 12.82
N ALA A 119 10.35 11.53 12.40
CA ALA A 119 9.30 12.04 13.27
C ALA A 119 9.15 11.18 14.55
N LEU A 120 9.19 9.86 14.41
CA LEU A 120 9.16 8.91 15.54
C LEU A 120 10.45 8.86 16.37
N GLY A 121 11.48 9.65 16.04
CA GLY A 121 12.77 9.65 16.72
C GLY A 121 13.64 8.42 16.40
N LEU A 122 13.37 7.75 15.28
CA LEU A 122 14.18 6.65 14.77
C LEU A 122 15.27 7.19 13.82
N ASP A 123 16.26 6.35 13.52
CA ASP A 123 17.31 6.70 12.58
C ASP A 123 16.76 6.94 11.17
N ASP A 124 17.29 7.98 10.50
CA ASP A 124 17.01 8.24 9.08
C ASP A 124 17.72 7.18 8.22
N PRO A 125 17.03 6.50 7.27
CA PRO A 125 17.66 5.55 6.36
C PRO A 125 18.76 6.16 5.46
N LEU A 126 18.73 7.47 5.22
CA LEU A 126 19.77 8.21 4.51
C LEU A 126 20.97 8.57 5.40
N GLY A 127 20.85 8.31 6.72
CA GLY A 127 21.88 8.61 7.71
C GLY A 127 22.19 10.11 7.83
N PRO A 128 23.39 10.47 8.32
CA PRO A 128 23.77 11.87 8.59
C PRO A 128 23.81 12.79 7.36
N LYS A 129 23.71 12.24 6.14
CA LYS A 129 23.75 12.98 4.88
C LYS A 129 22.36 13.28 4.32
N ALA A 130 21.30 12.89 5.03
CA ALA A 130 19.93 13.20 4.63
C ALA A 130 19.76 14.71 4.37
N PRO A 131 19.07 15.11 3.28
CA PRO A 131 18.83 16.52 2.99
C PRO A 131 18.02 17.17 4.13
N PRO A 132 18.56 18.19 4.84
CA PRO A 132 17.86 18.80 5.97
C PRO A 132 16.58 19.49 5.53
N GLY A 133 15.44 19.13 6.13
CA GLY A 133 14.13 19.68 5.75
C GLY A 133 13.71 19.38 4.30
N GLY A 134 14.38 18.41 3.65
CA GLY A 134 14.08 18.01 2.27
C GLY A 134 12.78 17.21 2.19
N GLY A 135 11.96 17.54 1.20
CA GLY A 135 10.72 16.82 0.91
C GLY A 135 10.97 15.46 0.25
N PRO A 136 9.90 14.71 -0.10
CA PRO A 136 10.00 13.41 -0.76
C PRO A 136 10.91 13.41 -2.02
N ALA A 137 10.78 14.42 -2.88
CA ALA A 137 11.60 14.56 -4.09
C ALA A 137 13.09 14.72 -3.76
N ASP A 138 13.44 15.63 -2.83
CA ASP A 138 14.85 15.88 -2.44
C ASP A 138 15.51 14.61 -1.89
N ARG A 139 14.77 13.84 -1.08
CA ARG A 139 15.24 12.59 -0.47
C ARG A 139 15.45 11.50 -1.52
N THR A 140 14.51 11.38 -2.46
CA THR A 140 14.57 10.42 -3.57
C THR A 140 15.75 10.73 -4.49
N GLU A 141 15.90 11.99 -4.89
CA GLU A 141 17.01 12.42 -5.74
C GLU A 141 18.36 12.25 -5.03
N HIS A 142 18.44 12.61 -3.75
CA HIS A 142 19.65 12.37 -2.96
C HIS A 142 20.02 10.88 -2.97
N PHE A 143 19.05 10.00 -2.74
CA PHE A 143 19.29 8.56 -2.74
C PHE A 143 19.78 8.05 -4.10
N TRP A 144 19.09 8.39 -5.20
CA TRP A 144 19.48 7.96 -6.54
C TRP A 144 20.85 8.49 -6.96
N ASN A 145 21.25 9.67 -6.47
CA ASN A 145 22.56 10.27 -6.76
C ASN A 145 23.67 9.88 -5.76
N SER A 146 23.35 9.14 -4.69
CA SER A 146 24.29 8.83 -3.61
C SER A 146 25.36 7.79 -3.98
N SER A 147 25.14 7.01 -5.05
CA SER A 147 26.02 5.92 -5.48
C SER A 147 26.21 5.95 -7.01
N PRO A 148 27.44 5.80 -7.51
CA PRO A 148 27.69 5.65 -8.94
C PRO A 148 27.25 4.27 -9.49
N TYR A 149 26.96 3.31 -8.60
CA TYR A 149 26.49 1.98 -8.96
C TYR A 149 24.97 1.89 -8.86
N PRO A 150 24.30 1.20 -9.80
CA PRO A 150 22.85 0.98 -9.74
C PRO A 150 22.41 0.34 -8.44
N VAL A 151 21.25 0.76 -7.95
CA VAL A 151 20.57 0.10 -6.82
C VAL A 151 20.22 -1.33 -7.23
N THR A 152 20.37 -2.27 -6.30
CA THR A 152 20.12 -3.70 -6.50
C THR A 152 19.12 -4.20 -5.48
N ARG A 153 18.78 -5.49 -5.53
CA ARG A 153 17.91 -6.16 -4.54
C ARG A 153 18.28 -5.92 -3.07
N LYS A 154 19.53 -5.53 -2.79
CA LYS A 154 20.01 -5.24 -1.43
C LYS A 154 19.18 -4.16 -0.72
N VAL A 155 18.45 -3.31 -1.45
CA VAL A 155 17.54 -2.29 -0.89
C VAL A 155 16.31 -2.88 -0.20
N ARG A 156 15.91 -4.11 -0.55
CA ARG A 156 14.73 -4.77 0.01
C ARG A 156 14.80 -4.94 1.51
N GLU A 157 15.93 -5.44 2.02
CA GLU A 157 16.05 -5.77 3.45
C GLU A 157 15.98 -4.51 4.34
N PRO A 158 16.70 -3.41 4.05
CA PRO A 158 16.52 -2.15 4.77
C PRO A 158 15.10 -1.59 4.70
N TRP A 159 14.48 -1.58 3.50
CA TRP A 159 13.09 -1.14 3.33
C TRP A 159 12.11 -1.93 4.19
N ARG A 160 12.19 -3.26 4.13
CA ARG A 160 11.35 -4.17 4.91
C ARG A 160 11.57 -4.02 6.41
N ALA A 161 12.82 -3.92 6.85
CA ALA A 161 13.17 -3.75 8.25
C ALA A 161 12.68 -2.41 8.80
N GLN A 162 12.75 -1.34 8.01
CA GLN A 162 12.21 -0.03 8.37
C GLN A 162 10.69 -0.11 8.55
N GLY A 163 9.94 -0.63 7.57
CA GLY A 163 8.48 -0.76 7.65
C GLY A 163 8.03 -1.52 8.91
N HIS A 164 8.69 -2.65 9.22
CA HIS A 164 8.44 -3.38 10.46
C HIS A 164 8.73 -2.57 11.72
N THR A 165 9.82 -1.79 11.71
CA THR A 165 10.19 -0.94 12.85
C THR A 165 9.17 0.17 13.05
N LEU A 166 8.67 0.78 11.98
CA LEU A 166 7.61 1.80 12.03
C LEU A 166 6.34 1.23 12.65
N VAL A 167 5.80 0.13 12.09
CA VAL A 167 4.58 -0.53 12.59
C VAL A 167 4.75 -0.96 14.04
N ARG A 168 5.88 -1.57 14.40
CA ARG A 168 6.17 -1.98 15.77
C ARG A 168 6.18 -0.79 16.72
N THR A 169 6.84 0.31 16.33
CA THR A 169 6.97 1.52 17.17
C THR A 169 5.61 2.11 17.49
N VAL A 170 4.76 2.31 16.48
CA VAL A 170 3.43 2.89 16.70
C VAL A 170 2.48 1.95 17.44
N SER A 171 2.70 0.64 17.35
CA SER A 171 1.90 -0.35 18.10
C SER A 171 2.18 -0.36 19.61
N PHE A 172 3.31 0.20 20.04
CA PHE A 172 3.66 0.38 21.46
C PHE A 172 3.58 1.83 21.92
N ALA A 173 3.23 2.76 21.04
CA ALA A 173 3.16 4.18 21.36
C ALA A 173 1.88 4.53 22.15
N GLY A 174 1.96 5.62 22.91
CA GLY A 174 0.86 6.12 23.72
C GLY A 174 -0.28 6.76 22.90
N ARG A 175 -1.40 7.04 23.59
CA ARG A 175 -2.49 7.86 23.03
C ARG A 175 -1.93 9.23 22.61
N GLY A 176 -2.21 9.65 21.38
CA GLY A 176 -1.78 10.94 20.81
C GLY A 176 -0.62 10.86 19.82
N VAL A 177 0.05 9.71 19.67
CA VAL A 177 1.13 9.55 18.68
C VAL A 177 0.66 9.87 17.24
N ALA A 178 -0.61 9.61 16.93
CA ALA A 178 -1.20 9.87 15.62
C ALA A 178 -1.23 11.36 15.25
N GLU A 179 -1.16 12.27 16.23
CA GLU A 179 -1.20 13.73 16.04
C GLU A 179 0.19 14.35 15.85
N LEU A 180 1.25 13.55 15.99
CA LEU A 180 2.61 14.04 15.79
C LEU A 180 2.77 14.55 14.36
N ALA A 181 3.29 15.76 14.20
CA ALA A 181 3.52 16.33 12.88
C ALA A 181 4.69 15.62 12.18
N VAL A 182 4.44 15.15 10.96
CA VAL A 182 5.44 14.65 10.01
C VAL A 182 5.65 15.73 8.96
N ASP A 183 6.88 16.23 8.85
CA ASP A 183 7.26 17.27 7.91
C ASP A 183 7.52 16.68 6.52
N TYR A 184 6.81 17.16 5.51
CA TYR A 184 6.99 16.82 4.09
C TYR A 184 7.71 17.94 3.33
N GLY A 185 8.29 18.92 4.04
CA GLY A 185 8.93 20.11 3.53
C GLY A 185 7.93 21.23 3.27
N GLY A 186 7.13 21.10 2.22
CA GLY A 186 6.14 22.14 1.83
C GLY A 186 4.86 22.17 2.69
N PHE A 187 4.63 21.10 3.47
CA PHE A 187 3.48 20.92 4.33
C PHE A 187 3.79 19.87 5.41
N ALA A 188 2.90 19.71 6.37
CA ALA A 188 2.99 18.65 7.38
C ALA A 188 1.67 17.89 7.48
N LEU A 189 1.78 16.59 7.81
CA LEU A 189 0.64 15.73 8.10
C LEU A 189 0.72 15.22 9.54
N PRO A 190 -0.42 15.03 10.24
CA PRO A 190 -0.46 14.19 11.41
C PRO A 190 0.08 12.79 11.08
N LEU A 191 0.81 12.15 11.98
CA LEU A 191 1.43 10.84 11.78
C LEU A 191 0.42 9.79 11.30
N GLY A 192 -0.81 9.82 11.81
CA GLY A 192 -1.87 8.91 11.36
C GLY A 192 -2.18 9.07 9.86
N ASP A 193 -2.27 10.31 9.40
CA ASP A 193 -2.48 10.64 7.99
C ASP A 193 -1.22 10.38 7.16
N ALA A 194 -0.03 10.60 7.71
CA ALA A 194 1.22 10.25 7.04
C ALA A 194 1.30 8.74 6.76
N PHE A 195 0.93 7.87 7.70
CA PHE A 195 0.86 6.42 7.45
C PHE A 195 -0.14 6.06 6.36
N LEU A 196 -1.28 6.74 6.28
CA LEU A 196 -2.26 6.55 5.20
C LEU A 196 -1.71 7.02 3.86
N GLU A 197 -1.00 8.16 3.82
CA GLU A 197 -0.33 8.65 2.60
C GLU A 197 0.75 7.67 2.14
N ARG A 198 1.62 7.20 3.05
CA ARG A 198 2.63 6.19 2.70
C ARG A 198 2.02 4.87 2.24
N ALA A 199 0.87 4.48 2.78
CA ALA A 199 0.15 3.30 2.31
C ALA A 199 -0.37 3.47 0.87
N PHE A 200 -0.89 4.65 0.54
CA PHE A 200 -1.31 5.00 -0.83
C PHE A 200 -0.12 4.96 -1.79
N GLU A 201 0.98 5.62 -1.45
CA GLU A 201 2.21 5.64 -2.26
C GLU A 201 2.81 4.24 -2.43
N CYS A 202 2.80 3.42 -1.37
CA CYS A 202 3.26 2.02 -1.46
C CYS A 202 2.40 1.20 -2.43
N TRP A 203 1.08 1.36 -2.40
CA TRP A 203 0.19 0.67 -3.33
C TRP A 203 0.37 1.15 -4.77
N VAL A 204 0.41 2.46 -5.02
CA VAL A 204 0.63 3.05 -6.35
C VAL A 204 1.94 2.56 -6.95
N HIS A 205 3.02 2.57 -6.18
CA HIS A 205 4.32 2.10 -6.67
C HIS A 205 4.42 0.58 -6.79
N ALA A 206 3.65 -0.17 -6.00
CA ALA A 206 3.51 -1.61 -6.24
C ALA A 206 2.79 -1.89 -7.56
N TRP A 207 1.79 -1.08 -7.92
CA TRP A 207 1.15 -1.11 -9.23
C TRP A 207 2.15 -0.78 -10.35
N ASP A 208 2.94 0.29 -10.22
CA ASP A 208 4.00 0.63 -11.18
C ASP A 208 4.98 -0.51 -11.42
N ILE A 209 5.41 -1.18 -10.34
CA ILE A 209 6.30 -2.34 -10.41
C ILE A 209 5.59 -3.51 -11.11
N ALA A 210 4.37 -3.82 -10.71
CA ALA A 210 3.61 -4.94 -11.25
C ALA A 210 3.32 -4.75 -12.75
N GLU A 211 2.96 -3.53 -13.18
CA GLU A 211 2.82 -3.17 -14.59
C GLU A 211 4.14 -3.42 -15.35
N ALA A 212 5.28 -3.00 -14.79
CA ALA A 212 6.57 -3.14 -15.44
C ALA A 212 7.04 -4.60 -15.60
N VAL A 213 6.55 -5.53 -14.78
CA VAL A 213 6.88 -6.97 -14.84
C VAL A 213 5.73 -7.84 -15.34
N ASP A 214 4.68 -7.24 -15.91
CA ASP A 214 3.47 -7.92 -16.40
C ASP A 214 2.80 -8.84 -15.34
N TYR A 215 2.74 -8.38 -14.09
CA TYR A 215 2.15 -9.10 -12.96
C TYR A 215 0.77 -8.53 -12.58
N PRO A 216 -0.25 -9.38 -12.32
CA PRO A 216 -1.55 -8.90 -11.87
C PRO A 216 -1.49 -8.39 -10.42
N TYR A 217 -1.93 -7.15 -10.20
CA TYR A 217 -1.93 -6.55 -8.86
C TYR A 217 -3.27 -5.87 -8.54
N GLU A 218 -4.00 -6.44 -7.58
CA GLU A 218 -5.33 -5.97 -7.22
C GLU A 218 -5.30 -4.65 -6.43
N PRO A 219 -6.37 -3.85 -6.46
CA PRO A 219 -6.54 -2.72 -5.56
C PRO A 219 -6.50 -3.09 -4.06
N PRO A 220 -6.33 -2.10 -3.15
CA PRO A 220 -6.51 -2.31 -1.71
C PRO A 220 -7.94 -2.74 -1.40
N SER A 221 -8.14 -3.34 -0.22
CA SER A 221 -9.49 -3.65 0.25
C SER A 221 -10.35 -2.38 0.33
N GLY A 222 -11.66 -2.48 0.07
CA GLY A 222 -12.58 -1.33 0.11
C GLY A 222 -12.45 -0.45 1.38
N PRO A 223 -12.35 -1.00 2.60
CA PRO A 223 -12.13 -0.21 3.81
C PRO A 223 -10.78 0.53 3.86
N HIS A 224 -9.72 -0.02 3.25
CA HIS A 224 -8.42 0.67 3.16
C HIS A 224 -8.47 1.75 2.09
N LEU A 225 -9.02 1.42 0.93
CA LEU A 225 -9.20 2.35 -0.19
C LEU A 225 -10.04 3.56 0.22
N HIS A 226 -11.13 3.35 0.96
CA HIS A 226 -11.95 4.44 1.52
C HIS A 226 -11.14 5.43 2.36
N ARG A 227 -10.21 4.96 3.18
CA ARG A 227 -9.39 5.84 4.03
C ARG A 227 -8.35 6.62 3.25
N MET A 228 -7.80 6.00 2.21
CA MET A 228 -6.87 6.69 1.30
C MET A 228 -7.62 7.79 0.51
N ILE A 229 -8.82 7.48 0.00
CA ILE A 229 -9.70 8.44 -0.67
C ILE A 229 -10.13 9.55 0.29
N ASP A 230 -10.53 9.21 1.52
CA ASP A 230 -10.89 10.19 2.54
C ASP A 230 -9.75 11.16 2.82
N LEU A 231 -8.52 10.65 2.99
CA LEU A 231 -7.35 11.51 3.17
C LEU A 231 -7.17 12.44 1.95
N ALA A 232 -7.16 11.90 0.73
CA ALA A 232 -7.01 12.71 -0.47
C ALA A 232 -8.09 13.80 -0.56
N ALA A 233 -9.35 13.48 -0.30
CA ALA A 233 -10.46 14.43 -0.27
C ALA A 233 -10.26 15.53 0.79
N ARG A 234 -9.80 15.18 2.00
CA ARG A 234 -9.49 16.15 3.07
C ARG A 234 -8.34 17.09 2.72
N LEU A 235 -7.42 16.67 1.85
CA LEU A 235 -6.30 17.50 1.40
C LEU A 235 -6.68 18.48 0.28
N LEU A 236 -7.77 18.24 -0.45
CA LEU A 236 -8.18 19.06 -1.61
C LEU A 236 -8.34 20.56 -1.30
N PRO A 237 -9.00 21.00 -0.20
CA PRO A 237 -9.11 22.43 0.07
C PRO A 237 -7.75 23.11 0.23
N GLY A 238 -6.81 22.45 0.92
CA GLY A 238 -5.44 22.93 1.11
C GLY A 238 -4.65 22.98 -0.20
N ALA A 239 -4.73 21.92 -1.01
CA ALA A 239 -4.10 21.84 -2.33
C ALA A 239 -4.62 22.94 -3.27
N LEU A 240 -5.95 23.13 -3.31
CA LEU A 240 -6.59 24.19 -4.10
C LEU A 240 -6.13 25.59 -3.66
N ALA A 241 -6.07 25.85 -2.35
CA ALA A 241 -5.54 27.10 -1.83
C ALA A 241 -4.06 27.31 -2.18
N GLY A 242 -3.25 26.25 -2.16
CA GLY A 242 -1.86 26.26 -2.61
C GLY A 242 -1.73 26.65 -4.08
N ARG A 243 -2.49 25.98 -4.95
CA ARG A 243 -2.54 26.27 -6.40
C ARG A 243 -2.91 27.73 -6.69
N ARG A 244 -3.89 28.28 -5.97
CA ARG A 244 -4.26 29.71 -6.11
C ARG A 244 -3.12 30.65 -5.75
N ARG A 245 -2.39 30.40 -4.65
CA ARG A 245 -1.23 31.21 -4.26
C ARG A 245 -0.12 31.16 -5.31
N SER A 246 0.03 30.03 -6.00
CA SER A 246 0.97 29.86 -7.10
C SER A 246 0.45 30.34 -8.46
N GLY A 247 -0.75 30.93 -8.53
CA GLY A 247 -1.34 31.43 -9.78
C GLY A 247 -1.82 30.35 -10.76
N LEU A 248 -2.00 29.11 -10.29
CA LEU A 248 -2.42 27.94 -11.09
C LEU A 248 -3.92 27.64 -11.01
N ALA A 249 -4.69 28.42 -10.24
CA ALA A 249 -6.12 28.27 -10.09
C ALA A 249 -6.79 29.64 -10.00
N ALA A 250 -8.08 29.71 -10.31
CA ALA A 250 -8.82 30.96 -10.29
C ALA A 250 -8.88 31.56 -8.87
N PRO A 251 -8.90 32.90 -8.71
CA PRO A 251 -9.04 33.53 -7.40
C PRO A 251 -10.28 33.03 -6.65
N ALA A 252 -10.22 33.02 -5.31
CA ALA A 252 -11.39 32.73 -4.48
C ALA A 252 -12.52 33.72 -4.80
N ARG A 253 -13.75 33.23 -4.96
CA ARG A 253 -14.89 34.10 -5.33
C ARG A 253 -15.67 34.60 -4.11
N GLY A 254 -15.66 33.86 -3.01
CA GLY A 254 -16.31 34.25 -1.76
C GLY A 254 -15.52 33.80 -0.54
N LEU A 255 -14.63 34.65 -0.03
CA LEU A 255 -13.98 34.41 1.26
C LEU A 255 -14.97 34.63 2.39
N VAL A 256 -15.03 33.66 3.30
CA VAL A 256 -15.90 33.68 4.48
C VAL A 256 -15.06 33.57 5.74
N ALA A 257 -15.64 33.97 6.87
CA ALA A 257 -15.02 33.76 8.18
C ALA A 257 -14.76 32.26 8.41
N ALA A 258 -13.72 31.93 9.16
CA ALA A 258 -13.41 30.53 9.48
C ALA A 258 -14.62 29.84 10.15
N GLY A 259 -14.96 28.64 9.69
CA GLY A 259 -16.11 27.86 10.15
C GLY A 259 -17.47 28.31 9.58
N ALA A 260 -17.53 29.43 8.84
CA ALA A 260 -18.75 29.83 8.15
C ALA A 260 -18.96 29.00 6.86
N PRO A 261 -20.23 28.77 6.44
CA PRO A 261 -20.53 28.12 5.17
C PRO A 261 -19.89 28.84 3.99
N GLY A 262 -19.30 28.09 3.05
CA GLY A 262 -18.71 28.63 1.83
C GLY A 262 -19.08 27.82 0.58
N ARG A 263 -18.68 28.30 -0.60
CA ARG A 263 -18.88 27.58 -1.87
C ARG A 263 -18.29 26.18 -1.76
N THR A 264 -19.10 25.20 -2.12
CA THR A 264 -18.82 23.78 -1.92
C THR A 264 -18.91 23.04 -3.26
N LEU A 265 -18.01 22.08 -3.47
CA LEU A 265 -18.16 21.06 -4.50
C LEU A 265 -18.48 19.73 -3.82
N HIS A 266 -19.49 19.03 -4.32
CA HIS A 266 -19.79 17.67 -3.88
C HIS A 266 -19.00 16.66 -4.73
N LEU A 267 -18.18 15.84 -4.08
CA LEU A 267 -17.40 14.77 -4.70
C LEU A 267 -18.02 13.43 -4.31
N GLU A 268 -18.60 12.73 -5.27
CA GLU A 268 -19.06 11.35 -5.13
C GLU A 268 -18.00 10.41 -5.73
N ILE A 269 -17.61 9.40 -4.96
CA ILE A 269 -16.75 8.32 -5.44
C ILE A 269 -17.53 7.02 -5.43
N GLU A 270 -17.60 6.37 -6.59
CA GLU A 270 -18.27 5.11 -6.77
C GLU A 270 -17.34 3.91 -6.49
N GLY A 271 -17.93 2.72 -6.33
CA GLY A 271 -17.18 1.48 -6.23
C GLY A 271 -16.62 1.17 -4.84
N ALA A 272 -15.57 0.34 -4.80
CA ALA A 272 -14.99 -0.15 -3.56
C ALA A 272 -14.30 1.00 -2.80
N GLY A 273 -14.74 1.24 -1.57
CA GLY A 273 -14.24 2.35 -0.77
C GLY A 273 -14.84 3.72 -1.13
N GLY A 274 -15.87 3.75 -1.98
CA GLY A 274 -16.60 4.95 -2.35
C GLY A 274 -17.33 5.65 -1.20
N GLY A 275 -17.97 6.77 -1.52
CA GLY A 275 -18.65 7.66 -0.58
C GLY A 275 -18.86 9.06 -1.16
N GLY A 276 -19.36 9.98 -0.34
CA GLY A 276 -19.56 11.38 -0.71
C GLY A 276 -18.81 12.32 0.22
N TRP A 277 -18.10 13.30 -0.35
CA TRP A 277 -17.33 14.31 0.36
C TRP A 277 -17.72 15.72 -0.12
N ASP A 278 -17.86 16.66 0.82
CA ASP A 278 -18.13 18.05 0.51
C ASP A 278 -16.81 18.85 0.63
N ILE A 279 -16.35 19.42 -0.48
CA ILE A 279 -15.05 20.09 -0.59
C ILE A 279 -15.24 21.61 -0.55
N ALA A 280 -14.63 22.26 0.44
CA ALA A 280 -14.61 23.72 0.52
C ALA A 280 -13.76 24.31 -0.61
N LEU A 281 -14.37 25.17 -1.44
CA LEU A 281 -13.72 25.68 -2.63
C LEU A 281 -12.87 26.91 -2.39
N ASP A 282 -13.35 27.91 -1.66
CA ASP A 282 -12.73 29.24 -1.64
C ASP A 282 -11.69 29.43 -0.51
N SER A 283 -11.81 28.67 0.58
CA SER A 283 -10.90 28.70 1.73
C SER A 283 -10.85 27.34 2.44
N PRO A 284 -9.67 26.84 2.81
CA PRO A 284 -9.55 25.61 3.62
C PRO A 284 -10.23 25.72 5.00
N ALA A 285 -10.43 26.94 5.51
CA ALA A 285 -11.07 27.18 6.80
C ALA A 285 -12.60 27.34 6.70
N ALA A 286 -13.17 27.34 5.49
CA ALA A 286 -14.62 27.40 5.31
C ALA A 286 -15.26 26.06 5.68
N LYS A 287 -16.50 26.10 6.19
CA LYS A 287 -17.28 24.89 6.45
C LYS A 287 -18.01 24.49 5.15
N PRO A 288 -17.81 23.27 4.63
CA PRO A 288 -18.60 22.78 3.49
C PRO A 288 -20.10 22.77 3.81
N SER A 289 -20.93 23.06 2.82
CA SER A 289 -22.39 23.18 2.97
C SER A 289 -23.11 22.78 1.69
N ARG A 290 -24.07 21.84 1.82
CA ARG A 290 -24.93 21.39 0.72
C ARG A 290 -25.78 22.52 0.11
N GLU A 291 -26.19 23.49 0.91
CA GLU A 291 -26.94 24.66 0.44
C GLU A 291 -26.09 25.58 -0.46
N HIS A 292 -24.76 25.48 -0.35
CA HIS A 292 -23.78 26.25 -1.10
C HIS A 292 -23.03 25.39 -2.12
N THR A 293 -23.58 24.23 -2.48
CA THR A 293 -23.03 23.38 -3.54
C THR A 293 -23.19 24.08 -4.88
N VAL A 294 -22.06 24.35 -5.54
CA VAL A 294 -22.02 25.01 -6.86
C VAL A 294 -21.66 24.05 -7.99
N ALA A 295 -21.17 22.86 -7.65
CA ALA A 295 -20.79 21.83 -8.59
C ALA A 295 -20.79 20.45 -7.94
N GLU A 296 -20.98 19.43 -8.75
CA GLU A 296 -20.93 18.02 -8.37
C GLU A 296 -20.04 17.24 -9.34
N VAL A 297 -19.23 16.33 -8.80
CA VAL A 297 -18.28 15.48 -9.51
C VAL A 297 -18.48 14.05 -9.06
N ALA A 298 -18.54 13.11 -9.99
CA ALA A 298 -18.63 11.67 -9.75
C ALA A 298 -17.52 10.92 -10.51
N LEU A 299 -16.80 10.03 -9.83
CA LEU A 299 -15.67 9.24 -10.35
C LEU A 299 -15.71 7.82 -9.79
N ASP A 300 -15.15 6.84 -10.50
CA ASP A 300 -14.78 5.57 -9.85
C ASP A 300 -13.60 5.77 -8.87
N GLY A 301 -13.55 4.98 -7.80
CA GLY A 301 -12.48 5.06 -6.79
C GLY A 301 -11.07 4.87 -7.35
N LEU A 302 -10.88 3.93 -8.28
CA LEU A 302 -9.57 3.74 -8.92
C LEU A 302 -9.23 4.91 -9.82
N GLU A 303 -10.20 5.43 -10.57
CA GLU A 303 -10.01 6.61 -11.43
C GLU A 303 -9.55 7.82 -10.60
N PHE A 304 -10.21 8.09 -9.46
CA PHE A 304 -9.80 9.17 -8.56
C PHE A 304 -8.40 8.95 -7.98
N CYS A 305 -8.05 7.72 -7.60
CA CYS A 305 -6.71 7.40 -7.11
C CYS A 305 -5.63 7.56 -8.20
N GLN A 306 -5.90 7.14 -9.44
CA GLN A 306 -4.99 7.34 -10.57
C GLN A 306 -4.80 8.84 -10.88
N LEU A 307 -5.86 9.64 -10.76
CA LEU A 307 -5.78 11.09 -10.86
C LEU A 307 -4.91 11.67 -9.74
N ALA A 308 -5.20 11.31 -8.48
CA ALA A 308 -4.46 11.79 -7.32
C ALA A 308 -2.98 11.37 -7.34
N ALA A 309 -2.66 10.24 -7.96
CA ALA A 309 -1.30 9.75 -8.21
C ALA A 309 -0.65 10.35 -9.48
N GLY A 310 -1.31 11.26 -10.19
CA GLY A 310 -0.78 11.90 -11.40
C GLY A 310 -0.53 10.94 -12.57
N HIS A 311 -1.17 9.78 -12.56
CA HIS A 311 -1.03 8.77 -13.61
C HIS A 311 -1.85 9.12 -14.85
N ILE A 312 -3.03 9.72 -14.63
CA ILE A 312 -3.90 10.29 -15.65
C ILE A 312 -3.97 11.81 -15.48
N SER A 313 -4.15 12.55 -16.57
CA SER A 313 -4.33 14.00 -16.48
C SER A 313 -5.77 14.35 -16.05
N PRO A 314 -6.00 15.52 -15.42
CA PRO A 314 -7.34 16.00 -15.10
C PRO A 314 -8.30 16.00 -16.30
N GLU A 315 -7.80 16.23 -17.51
CA GLU A 315 -8.57 16.24 -18.76
C GLU A 315 -8.88 14.85 -19.30
N GLU A 316 -8.06 13.85 -18.97
CA GLU A 316 -8.25 12.45 -19.37
C GLU A 316 -9.19 11.70 -18.42
N ALA A 317 -9.39 12.22 -17.20
CA ALA A 317 -10.18 11.56 -16.16
C ALA A 317 -11.64 11.33 -16.58
N ALA A 318 -12.13 10.10 -16.41
CA ALA A 318 -13.50 9.71 -16.67
C ALA A 318 -14.44 10.25 -15.57
N VAL A 319 -14.92 11.48 -15.77
CA VAL A 319 -15.69 12.22 -14.77
C VAL A 319 -17.14 12.49 -15.19
N GLY A 320 -18.09 12.11 -14.31
CA GLY A 320 -19.44 12.67 -14.32
C GLY A 320 -19.43 14.04 -13.65
N GLN A 321 -19.94 15.08 -14.30
CA GLN A 321 -19.83 16.45 -13.79
C GLN A 321 -21.07 17.31 -14.09
N THR A 322 -21.47 18.12 -13.12
CA THR A 322 -22.53 19.14 -13.29
C THR A 322 -22.20 20.42 -12.49
N GLY A 323 -22.68 21.58 -12.96
CA GLY A 323 -22.48 22.87 -12.28
C GLY A 323 -21.29 23.68 -12.78
N ASP A 324 -20.64 24.42 -11.87
CA ASP A 324 -19.57 25.38 -12.17
C ASP A 324 -18.30 24.69 -12.72
N ARG A 325 -18.08 24.83 -14.04
CA ARG A 325 -16.95 24.19 -14.75
C ARG A 325 -15.58 24.63 -14.25
N GLU A 326 -15.42 25.88 -13.79
CA GLU A 326 -14.14 26.36 -13.27
C GLU A 326 -13.84 25.70 -11.91
N ALA A 327 -14.86 25.58 -11.05
CA ALA A 327 -14.72 24.89 -9.77
C ALA A 327 -14.37 23.40 -9.95
N ILE A 328 -15.03 22.73 -10.90
CA ILE A 328 -14.74 21.33 -11.23
C ILE A 328 -13.30 21.18 -11.71
N ARG A 329 -12.89 21.99 -12.70
CA ARG A 329 -11.52 21.98 -13.22
C ARG A 329 -10.52 22.20 -12.09
N ASP A 330 -10.70 23.22 -11.28
CA ASP A 330 -9.78 23.56 -10.20
C ASP A 330 -9.65 22.43 -9.16
N VAL A 331 -10.73 21.69 -8.86
CA VAL A 331 -10.68 20.53 -7.96
C VAL A 331 -9.98 19.33 -8.60
N LEU A 332 -10.23 19.01 -9.87
CA LEU A 332 -9.54 17.89 -10.54
C LEU A 332 -8.03 18.14 -10.65
N PHE A 333 -7.63 19.38 -10.93
CA PHE A 333 -6.22 19.78 -10.93
C PHE A 333 -5.62 19.84 -9.52
N ALA A 334 -6.41 20.18 -8.49
CA ALA A 334 -5.98 20.08 -7.10
C ALA A 334 -5.73 18.62 -6.70
N ALA A 335 -6.60 17.70 -7.10
CA ALA A 335 -6.42 16.27 -6.89
C ALA A 335 -5.13 15.78 -7.54
N ALA A 336 -4.90 16.10 -8.83
CA ALA A 336 -3.67 15.70 -9.52
C ALA A 336 -2.41 16.22 -8.83
N SER A 337 -2.44 17.47 -8.33
CA SER A 337 -1.31 18.08 -7.62
C SER A 337 -1.01 17.48 -6.24
N LEU A 338 -1.79 16.50 -5.77
CA LEU A 338 -1.44 15.74 -4.57
C LEU A 338 -0.26 14.80 -4.81
N SER A 339 -0.08 14.33 -6.05
CA SER A 339 1.07 13.50 -6.44
C SER A 339 2.39 14.28 -6.37
N ARG A 340 3.48 13.55 -6.15
CA ARG A 340 4.85 14.08 -6.08
C ARG A 340 5.85 12.97 -6.34
N LEU A 341 7.08 13.36 -6.67
CA LEU A 341 8.23 12.45 -6.64
C LEU A 341 8.71 12.21 -5.21
#